data_AF-A0A0B2UW00-F1
#
_entry.id   AF-A0A0B2UW00-F1
#
_cell.length_a   1.000
_cell.length_b   1.000
_cell.length_c   1.000
_cell.angle_alpha   90.00
_cell.angle_beta   90.00
_cell.angle_gamma   90.00
#
_symmetry.space_group_name_H-M   'P 1'
#
loop_
_entity.id
_entity.type
_entity.pdbx_description
1 polymer ?
#
loop_
_entity_poly.entity_id
_entity_poly.type
_entity_poly.pdbx_seq_one_letter_code
_entity_poly.pdbx_strand_id
1 'polypeptide(L)'
;MRASCLLLLALLSGVLALLSPPKTSKFKCLRNGCCDEHEWCRFWASIGECEANPTWMTSNCQLACNSCRAFDSLKKPKMLNKL
;
A
#
# COMPACT_ATOMS: atom_id res chain seq x y z
N MET A 1 -25.00 -20.50 30.39
CA MET A 1 -23.69 -19.81 30.30
C MET A 1 -23.07 -19.79 28.90
N ARG A 2 -23.80 -20.05 27.80
CA ARG A 2 -23.16 -20.21 26.47
C ARG A 2 -23.65 -19.27 25.36
N ALA A 3 -24.88 -18.76 25.40
CA ALA A 3 -25.35 -17.78 24.40
C ALA A 3 -24.90 -16.34 24.73
N SER A 4 -24.97 -15.95 26.02
CA SER A 4 -24.63 -14.60 26.46
C SER A 4 -23.13 -14.27 26.33
N CYS A 5 -22.25 -15.28 26.39
CA CYS A 5 -20.80 -15.11 26.24
C CYS A 5 -20.40 -14.90 24.76
N LEU A 6 -21.09 -15.56 23.82
CA LEU A 6 -20.82 -15.43 22.39
C LEU A 6 -21.25 -14.06 21.84
N LEU A 7 -22.33 -13.48 22.36
CA LEU A 7 -22.76 -12.12 22.00
C LEU A 7 -21.74 -11.06 22.45
N LEU A 8 -21.17 -11.21 23.66
CA LEU A 8 -20.12 -10.31 24.16
C LEU A 8 -18.84 -10.40 23.29
N LEU A 9 -18.43 -11.61 22.91
CA LEU A 9 -17.26 -11.83 22.05
C LEU A 9 -17.46 -11.28 20.62
N ALA A 10 -18.68 -11.37 20.06
CA ALA A 10 -19.01 -10.81 18.75
C ALA A 10 -19.00 -9.26 18.74
N LEU A 11 -19.39 -8.63 19.85
CA LEU A 11 -19.29 -7.17 20.02
C LEU A 11 -17.82 -6.73 20.17
N LEU A 12 -17.00 -7.50 20.90
CA LEU A 12 -15.56 -7.27 21.04
C LEU A 12 -14.80 -7.44 19.71
N SER A 13 -15.15 -8.45 18.89
CA SER A 13 -14.54 -8.65 17.57
C SER A 13 -15.01 -7.62 16.54
N GLY A 14 -16.26 -7.15 16.62
CA GLY A 14 -16.76 -6.04 15.80
C GLY A 14 -16.09 -4.70 16.11
N VAL A 15 -15.79 -4.42 17.38
CA VAL A 15 -15.03 -3.22 17.80
C VAL A 15 -13.60 -3.26 17.27
N LEU A 16 -12.97 -4.44 17.19
CA LEU A 16 -11.61 -4.58 16.62
C LEU A 16 -11.57 -4.21 15.13
N ALA A 17 -12.65 -4.47 14.37
CA ALA A 17 -12.73 -4.09 12.97
C ALA A 17 -12.78 -2.55 12.78
N LEU A 18 -13.36 -1.82 13.72
CA LEU A 18 -13.40 -0.35 13.73
C LEU A 18 -12.08 0.29 14.16
N LEU A 19 -11.21 -0.46 14.85
CA LEU A 19 -9.84 -0.05 15.20
C LEU A 19 -8.81 -0.47 14.15
N SER A 20 -9.22 -1.17 13.08
CA SER A 20 -8.34 -1.38 11.94
C SER A 20 -8.01 -0.01 11.36
N PRO A 21 -6.72 0.42 11.29
CA PRO A 21 -6.39 1.54 10.44
C PRO A 21 -6.93 1.23 9.04
N PRO A 22 -7.44 2.24 8.29
CA PRO A 22 -7.83 2.03 6.91
C PRO A 22 -6.70 1.28 6.19
N LYS A 23 -7.03 0.38 5.24
CA LYS A 23 -6.00 -0.34 4.50
C LYS A 23 -5.24 0.65 3.63
N THR A 24 -4.19 1.23 4.21
CA THR A 24 -3.30 2.23 3.65
C THR A 24 -1.95 1.62 3.31
N SER A 25 -1.90 0.30 3.07
CA SER A 25 -0.70 -0.35 2.56
C SER A 25 -0.98 -1.04 1.22
N LYS A 26 -0.07 -0.81 0.27
CA LYS A 26 -0.04 -1.32 -1.10
C LYS A 26 -1.36 -1.16 -1.85
N PHE A 27 -2.00 -0.01 -1.71
CA PHE A 27 -3.24 0.31 -2.41
C PHE A 27 -3.13 0.10 -3.93
N LYS A 28 -2.02 0.52 -4.55
CA LYS A 28 -1.76 0.29 -5.98
C LYS A 28 -0.28 0.02 -6.22
N CYS A 29 0.07 -1.10 -6.84
CA CYS A 29 1.47 -1.48 -7.07
C CYS A 29 1.74 -1.93 -8.51
N LEU A 30 2.95 -1.62 -9.00
CA LEU A 30 3.55 -2.21 -10.19
C LEU A 30 4.38 -3.46 -9.83
N ARG A 31 4.72 -4.29 -10.82
CA ARG A 31 5.52 -5.52 -10.62
C ARG A 31 6.95 -5.26 -10.15
N ASN A 32 7.48 -4.06 -10.34
CA ASN A 32 8.81 -3.65 -9.90
C ASN A 32 8.85 -3.17 -8.44
N GLY A 33 7.74 -3.33 -7.69
CA GLY A 33 7.66 -2.91 -6.29
C GLY A 33 7.39 -1.41 -6.10
N CYS A 34 7.16 -0.65 -7.17
CA CYS A 34 6.70 0.72 -7.05
C CYS A 34 5.21 0.75 -6.68
N CYS A 35 4.87 1.41 -5.57
CA CYS A 35 3.52 1.42 -5.03
C CYS A 35 3.05 2.81 -4.57
N ASP A 36 1.74 3.03 -4.70
CA ASP A 36 0.99 3.91 -3.82
C ASP A 36 0.49 3.05 -2.65
N GLU A 37 0.90 3.40 -1.44
CA GLU A 37 0.49 2.73 -0.22
C GLU A 37 -0.93 3.16 0.18
N HIS A 38 -1.33 4.41 -0.11
CA HIS A 38 -2.60 4.97 0.32
C HIS A 38 -3.57 5.27 -0.84
N GLU A 39 -4.87 5.05 -0.63
CA GLU A 39 -5.91 5.34 -1.64
C GLU A 39 -6.01 6.83 -2.07
N TRP A 40 -5.55 7.75 -1.22
CA TRP A 40 -5.60 9.20 -1.46
C TRP A 40 -4.36 9.74 -2.16
N CYS A 41 -3.36 8.90 -2.47
CA CYS A 41 -2.12 9.33 -3.12
C CYS A 41 -2.37 10.14 -4.39
N ARG A 42 -3.35 9.74 -5.21
CA ARG A 42 -3.72 10.49 -6.42
C ARG A 42 -4.30 11.87 -6.11
N PHE A 43 -5.16 11.96 -5.09
CA PHE A 43 -5.75 13.21 -4.67
C PHE A 43 -4.68 14.17 -4.12
N TRP A 44 -3.83 13.70 -3.22
CA TRP A 44 -2.74 14.49 -2.65
C TRP A 44 -1.75 14.97 -3.72
N ALA A 45 -1.36 14.09 -4.65
CA ALA A 45 -0.54 14.50 -5.79
C ALA A 45 -1.24 15.58 -6.63
N SER A 46 -2.55 15.48 -6.84
CA SER A 46 -3.31 16.48 -7.64
C SER A 46 -3.41 17.86 -6.98
N ILE A 47 -3.23 17.95 -5.66
CA ILE A 47 -3.22 19.21 -4.92
C ILE A 47 -1.81 19.71 -4.58
N GLY A 48 -0.76 19.08 -5.13
CA GLY A 48 0.63 19.55 -5.02
C GLY A 48 1.43 18.99 -3.84
N GLU A 49 0.99 17.89 -3.22
CA GLU A 49 1.72 17.29 -2.09
C GLU A 49 3.06 16.68 -2.51
N CYS A 50 3.25 16.35 -3.80
CA CYS A 50 4.54 15.84 -4.27
C CYS A 50 5.66 16.87 -4.03
N GLU A 51 5.36 18.16 -4.15
CA GLU A 51 6.27 19.28 -3.92
C GLU A 51 6.19 19.80 -2.48
N ALA A 52 5.00 19.88 -1.90
CA ALA A 52 4.79 20.40 -0.55
C ALA A 52 5.27 19.42 0.54
N ASN A 53 5.18 18.11 0.28
CA ASN A 53 5.55 17.04 1.21
C ASN A 53 6.31 15.89 0.51
N PRO A 54 7.48 16.18 -0.09
CA PRO A 54 8.19 15.24 -0.96
C PRO A 54 8.65 14.00 -0.20
N THR A 55 9.09 14.12 1.05
CA THR A 55 9.59 12.99 1.85
C THR A 55 8.49 11.95 2.09
N TRP A 56 7.29 12.42 2.46
CA TRP A 56 6.16 11.51 2.71
C TRP A 56 5.65 10.92 1.40
N MET A 57 5.43 11.76 0.38
CA MET A 57 4.88 11.33 -0.88
C MET A 57 5.80 10.38 -1.66
N THR A 58 7.11 10.62 -1.66
CA THR A 58 8.05 9.73 -2.37
C THR A 58 8.18 8.34 -1.76
N SER A 59 7.86 8.18 -0.46
CA SER A 59 7.88 6.87 0.20
C SER A 59 6.53 6.15 0.07
N ASN A 60 5.42 6.90 0.15
CA ASN A 60 4.07 6.35 0.28
C ASN A 60 3.24 6.44 -1.01
N CYS A 61 3.62 7.29 -1.97
CA CYS A 61 2.83 7.63 -3.15
C CYS A 61 3.71 7.67 -4.41
N GLN A 62 4.49 6.62 -4.60
CA GLN A 62 5.56 6.60 -5.61
C GLN A 62 5.02 6.67 -7.04
N LEU A 63 3.85 6.08 -7.30
CA LEU A 63 3.22 6.13 -8.62
C LEU A 63 2.60 7.51 -8.84
N ALA A 64 1.87 8.02 -7.84
CA ALA A 64 1.21 9.31 -7.95
C ALA A 64 2.19 10.48 -8.16
N CYS A 65 3.37 10.42 -7.53
CA CYS A 65 4.43 11.44 -7.68
C CYS A 65 5.51 11.07 -8.70
N ASN A 66 5.33 10.01 -9.48
CA ASN A 66 6.31 9.54 -10.47
C ASN A 66 7.73 9.35 -9.90
N SER A 67 7.83 8.96 -8.62
CA SER A 67 9.11 8.77 -7.93
C SER A 67 9.57 7.32 -7.90
N CYS A 68 8.90 6.44 -8.67
CA CYS A 68 9.36 5.08 -8.88
C CYS A 68 10.83 5.09 -9.33
N ARG A 69 11.69 4.38 -8.60
CA ARG A 69 13.01 4.07 -9.15
C ARG A 69 12.82 3.15 -10.34
N ALA A 70 13.46 3.45 -11.45
CA ALA A 70 13.68 2.46 -12.49
C ALA A 70 14.58 1.37 -11.88
N PHE A 71 13.97 0.38 -11.25
CA PHE A 71 14.67 -0.88 -11.03
C PHE A 71 14.85 -1.46 -12.43
N ASP A 72 16.04 -1.28 -12.99
CA ASP A 72 16.51 -1.95 -14.20
C ASP A 72 16.26 -3.45 -14.01
N SER A 73 15.07 -3.88 -14.43
CA SER A 73 14.63 -5.27 -14.38
C SER A 73 15.30 -6.09 -15.50
N LEU A 74 16.50 -5.65 -15.94
CA LEU A 74 17.30 -6.19 -17.03
C LEU A 74 18.64 -6.80 -16.58
N LYS A 75 18.82 -7.08 -15.29
CA LYS A 75 19.56 -8.30 -14.94
C LYS A 75 18.59 -9.45 -14.74
N LYS A 76 17.93 -9.87 -15.84
CA LYS A 76 17.70 -11.31 -16.01
C LYS A 76 19.09 -11.91 -16.23
N PRO A 77 19.69 -12.69 -15.31
CA PRO A 77 20.72 -13.61 -15.77
C PRO A 77 20.08 -14.43 -16.87
N LYS A 78 20.72 -14.46 -18.04
CA LYS A 78 20.34 -15.34 -19.14
C LYS A 78 20.16 -16.73 -18.54
N MET A 79 18.92 -17.18 -18.38
CA MET A 79 18.60 -18.59 -18.27
C MET A 79 18.97 -19.16 -19.64
N LEU A 80 20.26 -19.47 -19.76
CA LEU A 80 20.89 -20.16 -20.84
C LEU A 80 20.03 -21.40 -21.10
N ASN A 81 19.48 -21.50 -22.31
CA ASN A 81 18.91 -22.74 -22.81
C ASN A 81 19.92 -23.85 -22.56
N LYS A 82 19.62 -24.71 -21.60
CA LYS A 82 20.27 -26.01 -21.48
C LYS A 82 19.47 -26.93 -22.42
N LEU A 83 19.80 -26.83 -23.71
CA LEU A 83 19.66 -27.93 -24.66
C LEU A 83 20.86 -28.85 -24.44
#